data_AF-A0A968VA82-F1
#
_entry.id   AF-A0A968VA82-F1
#
_cell.length_a   1.000
_cell.length_b   1.000
_cell.length_c   1.000
_cell.angle_alpha   90.00
_cell.angle_beta   90.00
_cell.angle_gamma   90.00
#
_symmetry.space_group_name_H-M   'P 1'
#
loop_
_entity.id
_entity.type
_entity.pdbx_description
1 polymer ?
#
loop_
_entity_poly.entity_id
_entity_poly.type
_entity_poly.pdbx_seq_one_letter_code
_entity_poly.pdbx_strand_id
1 'polypeptide(L)'
;MLLKNTKSNAIALGLLFLMGSSLFLGNFWKYDKGIAQGWDASLAHLPYHKLRAQALAYLEIQAIPLEQVGTVFPEVGQRKFRALNGQEEGFKLADLGSDSYIFYASVMNDFSEEARYELETKWSIEQQWESFGIEVILYKRP
;
A
#
# COMPACT_ATOMS: atom_id res chain seq x y z
N MET A 1 -47.46 25.61 -8.33
CA MET A 1 -46.05 26.08 -8.38
C MET A 1 -45.13 25.33 -7.41
N LEU A 2 -45.59 24.89 -6.22
CA LEU A 2 -44.78 24.18 -5.21
C LEU A 2 -44.31 22.75 -5.59
N LEU A 3 -45.07 21.99 -6.39
CA LEU A 3 -44.76 20.60 -6.76
C LEU A 3 -43.57 20.42 -7.73
N LYS A 4 -43.19 21.46 -8.49
CA LYS A 4 -42.01 21.40 -9.36
C LYS A 4 -40.70 21.45 -8.56
N ASN A 5 -40.72 22.15 -7.42
CA ASN A 5 -39.54 22.34 -6.59
C ASN A 5 -39.17 21.04 -5.84
N THR A 6 -40.17 20.29 -5.35
CA THR A 6 -39.95 19.00 -4.68
C THR A 6 -39.44 17.90 -5.61
N LYS A 7 -39.95 17.82 -6.85
CA LYS A 7 -39.43 16.88 -7.86
C LYS A 7 -37.99 17.21 -8.27
N SER A 8 -37.66 18.49 -8.46
CA SER A 8 -36.29 18.94 -8.75
C SER A 8 -35.33 18.60 -7.62
N ASN A 9 -35.74 18.80 -6.36
CA ASN A 9 -34.93 18.47 -5.19
C ASN A 9 -34.71 16.96 -5.05
N ALA A 10 -35.72 16.13 -5.33
CA ALA A 10 -35.58 14.67 -5.31
C ALA A 10 -34.59 14.16 -6.37
N ILE A 11 -34.61 14.74 -7.59
CA ILE A 11 -33.64 14.40 -8.63
C ILE A 11 -32.23 14.81 -8.21
N ALA A 12 -32.05 16.03 -7.69
CA ALA A 12 -30.75 16.50 -7.21
C ALA A 12 -30.19 15.61 -6.09
N LEU A 13 -31.02 15.22 -5.12
CA LEU A 13 -30.64 14.28 -4.05
C LEU A 13 -30.26 12.91 -4.62
N GLY A 14 -31.01 12.40 -5.60
CA GLY A 14 -30.69 11.15 -6.28
C GLY A 14 -29.33 11.20 -6.99
N LEU A 15 -29.02 12.30 -7.68
CA LEU A 15 -27.71 12.49 -8.33
C LEU A 15 -26.57 12.61 -7.31
N LEU A 16 -26.77 13.34 -6.22
CA LEU A 16 -25.79 13.44 -5.14
C LEU A 16 -25.55 12.09 -4.48
N PHE A 17 -26.60 11.31 -4.26
CA PHE A 17 -26.47 9.95 -3.72
C PHE A 17 -25.70 9.05 -4.68
N LEU A 18 -26.04 9.05 -5.97
CA LEU A 18 -25.32 8.28 -6.99
C LEU A 18 -23.84 8.67 -7.06
N MET A 19 -23.54 9.97 -7.03
CA MET A 19 -22.16 10.48 -7.03
C MET A 19 -21.40 10.10 -5.76
N GLY A 20 -22.04 10.20 -4.59
CA GLY A 20 -21.44 9.78 -3.33
C GLY A 20 -21.17 8.27 -3.30
N SER A 21 -22.13 7.46 -3.76
CA SER A 21 -21.98 6.02 -3.85
C SER A 21 -20.89 5.61 -4.85
N SER A 22 -20.77 6.28 -6.00
CA SER A 22 -19.71 5.94 -6.98
C SER A 22 -18.31 6.25 -6.45
N LEU A 23 -18.13 7.38 -5.77
CA LEU A 23 -16.86 7.72 -5.11
C LEU A 23 -16.52 6.73 -3.98
N PHE A 24 -17.52 6.34 -3.18
CA PHE A 24 -17.33 5.34 -2.13
C PHE A 24 -16.95 3.98 -2.71
N LEU A 25 -17.70 3.48 -3.70
CA LEU A 25 -17.45 2.19 -4.33
C LEU A 25 -16.11 2.14 -5.08
N GLY A 26 -15.64 3.28 -5.62
CA GLY A 26 -14.33 3.37 -6.28
C GLY A 26 -13.16 2.97 -5.38
N ASN A 27 -13.30 3.10 -4.06
CA ASN A 27 -12.26 2.68 -3.10
C ASN A 27 -12.10 1.15 -3.00
N PHE A 28 -13.05 0.38 -3.52
CA PHE A 28 -12.98 -1.09 -3.54
C PHE A 28 -12.46 -1.64 -4.88
N TRP A 29 -12.12 -0.75 -5.83
CA TRP A 29 -11.52 -1.17 -7.09
C TRP A 29 -10.06 -1.58 -6.87
N LYS A 30 -9.75 -2.87 -7.06
CA LYS A 30 -8.38 -3.37 -6.98
C LYS A 30 -7.64 -2.99 -8.27
N TYR A 31 -6.50 -2.32 -8.12
CA TYR A 31 -5.59 -2.02 -9.22
C TYR A 31 -4.59 -3.17 -9.39
N ASP A 32 -4.21 -3.46 -10.63
CA ASP A 32 -3.13 -4.39 -10.93
C ASP A 32 -1.80 -3.87 -10.41
N LYS A 33 -0.86 -4.79 -10.14
CA LYS A 33 0.47 -4.46 -9.63
C LYS A 33 1.18 -3.52 -10.60
N GLY A 34 1.69 -2.40 -10.08
CA GLY A 34 2.42 -1.41 -10.87
C GLY A 34 1.64 -0.23 -11.40
N ILE A 35 0.33 -0.25 -11.27
CA ILE A 35 -0.45 0.95 -11.53
C ILE A 35 -0.30 1.86 -10.31
N ALA A 36 0.26 3.04 -10.54
CA ALA A 36 0.42 4.03 -9.48
C ALA A 36 -0.95 4.43 -8.90
N GLN A 37 -1.07 4.42 -7.58
CA GLN A 37 -2.32 4.74 -6.87
C GLN A 37 -2.10 5.84 -5.83
N GLY A 38 -3.09 6.73 -5.70
CA GLY A 38 -3.19 7.72 -4.61
C GLY A 38 -3.66 7.06 -3.31
N TRP A 39 -2.87 6.12 -2.80
CA TRP A 39 -3.22 5.26 -1.66
C TRP A 39 -3.38 6.04 -0.35
N ASP A 40 -2.70 7.18 -0.22
CA ASP A 40 -2.73 8.10 0.91
C ASP A 40 -3.98 8.98 0.94
N ALA A 41 -4.74 9.02 -0.17
CA ALA A 41 -6.01 9.73 -0.31
C ALA A 41 -7.22 8.79 -0.51
N SER A 42 -7.05 7.47 -0.38
CA SER A 42 -8.11 6.47 -0.56
C SER A 42 -8.22 5.54 0.66
N LEU A 43 -9.24 4.68 0.72
CA LEU A 43 -9.40 3.70 1.80
C LEU A 43 -8.32 2.60 1.78
N ALA A 44 -7.43 2.56 0.77
CA ALA A 44 -6.29 1.65 0.69
C ALA A 44 -5.30 1.80 1.86
N HIS A 45 -5.17 3.00 2.44
CA HIS A 45 -4.28 3.21 3.58
C HIS A 45 -4.66 2.38 4.82
N LEU A 46 -5.96 2.09 5.01
CA LEU A 46 -6.46 1.32 6.17
C LEU A 46 -5.92 -0.12 6.21
N PRO A 47 -6.15 -0.98 5.19
CA PRO A 47 -5.55 -2.30 5.16
C PRO A 47 -4.03 -2.21 5.09
N TYR A 48 -3.45 -1.25 4.36
CA TYR A 48 -2.00 -1.10 4.26
C TYR A 48 -1.33 -0.97 5.63
N HIS A 49 -1.78 -0.05 6.50
CA HIS A 49 -1.17 0.12 7.83
C HIS A 49 -1.30 -1.12 8.71
N LYS A 50 -2.41 -1.85 8.60
CA LYS A 50 -2.58 -3.14 9.30
C LYS A 50 -1.58 -4.18 8.81
N LEU A 51 -1.48 -4.38 7.50
CA LEU A 51 -0.57 -5.37 6.90
C LEU A 51 0.89 -5.00 7.16
N ARG A 52 1.24 -3.72 7.08
CA ARG A 52 2.55 -3.19 7.45
C ARG A 52 2.91 -3.53 8.89
N ALA A 53 2.00 -3.34 9.85
CA ALA A 53 2.24 -3.68 11.24
C ALA A 53 2.50 -5.20 11.43
N GLN A 54 1.75 -6.05 10.70
CA GLN A 54 1.97 -7.50 10.71
C GLN A 54 3.35 -7.87 10.16
N ALA A 55 3.77 -7.23 9.08
CA ALA A 55 5.08 -7.47 8.48
C ALA A 55 6.23 -7.00 9.38
N LEU A 56 6.10 -5.84 10.03
CA LEU A 56 7.09 -5.38 11.00
C LEU A 56 7.22 -6.32 12.20
N ALA A 57 6.10 -6.81 12.74
CA ALA A 57 6.12 -7.79 13.82
C ALA A 57 6.78 -9.11 13.38
N TYR A 58 6.56 -9.53 12.13
CA TYR A 58 7.24 -10.70 11.58
C TYR A 58 8.75 -10.52 11.50
N LEU A 59 9.22 -9.39 10.96
CA LEU A 59 10.66 -9.08 10.89
C LEU A 59 11.30 -9.07 12.29
N GLU A 60 10.61 -8.51 13.29
CA GLU A 60 11.04 -8.51 14.68
C GLU A 60 11.15 -9.93 15.25
N ILE A 61 10.13 -10.77 15.06
CA ILE A 61 10.10 -12.17 15.52
C ILE A 61 11.22 -13.00 14.87
N GLN A 62 11.49 -12.78 13.58
CA GLN A 62 12.56 -13.46 12.84
C GLN A 62 13.94 -12.85 13.07
N ALA A 63 14.04 -11.80 13.89
CA ALA A 63 15.27 -11.04 14.12
C ALA A 63 15.94 -10.56 12.82
N ILE A 64 15.14 -10.14 11.83
CA ILE A 64 15.61 -9.56 10.57
C ILE A 64 15.69 -8.03 10.73
N PRO A 65 16.89 -7.43 10.77
CA PRO A 65 17.02 -5.99 10.97
C PRO A 65 16.49 -5.20 9.76
N LEU A 66 15.74 -4.12 10.02
CA LEU A 66 15.12 -3.32 8.95
C LEU A 66 16.15 -2.72 7.99
N GLU A 67 17.32 -2.36 8.50
CA GLU A 67 18.45 -1.84 7.73
C GLU A 67 19.01 -2.85 6.70
N GLN A 68 18.69 -4.14 6.85
CA GLN A 68 19.04 -5.19 5.90
C GLN A 68 17.94 -5.45 4.87
N VAL A 69 16.77 -4.82 5.02
CA VAL A 69 15.62 -4.98 4.14
C VAL A 69 15.49 -3.75 3.24
N GLY A 70 15.60 -3.98 1.93
CA GLY A 70 15.44 -2.95 0.90
C GLY A 70 13.97 -2.64 0.62
N THR A 71 13.66 -1.36 0.40
CA THR A 71 12.32 -0.93 -0.02
C THR A 71 12.36 0.42 -0.73
N VAL A 72 11.20 0.96 -1.09
CA VAL A 72 11.03 2.27 -1.70
C VAL A 72 10.02 3.12 -0.90
N PHE A 73 9.63 4.29 -1.41
CA PHE A 73 8.60 5.11 -0.77
C PHE A 73 7.28 4.31 -0.63
N PRO A 74 6.57 4.41 0.51
CA PRO A 74 6.81 5.32 1.64
C PRO A 74 7.71 4.79 2.76
N GLU A 75 8.21 3.55 2.66
CA GLU A 75 8.85 2.87 3.78
C GLU A 75 10.35 3.13 3.95
N VAL A 76 11.02 3.60 2.90
CA VAL A 76 12.46 3.87 2.93
C VAL A 76 12.83 4.98 3.93
N GLY A 77 13.96 4.82 4.60
CA GLY A 77 14.53 5.80 5.53
C GLY A 77 14.08 5.62 6.98
N GLN A 78 14.51 6.53 7.85
CA GLN A 78 14.33 6.42 9.30
C GLN A 78 12.86 6.43 9.73
N ARG A 79 12.49 5.50 10.61
CA ARG A 79 11.11 5.32 11.05
C ARG A 79 10.58 6.51 11.86
N LYS A 80 11.44 7.22 12.59
CA LYS A 80 11.06 8.37 13.43
C LYS A 80 10.27 9.45 12.68
N PHE A 81 10.52 9.62 11.38
CA PHE A 81 9.81 10.61 10.56
C PHE A 81 8.37 10.22 10.27
N ARG A 82 8.04 8.91 10.29
CA ARG A 82 6.69 8.40 10.01
C ARG A 82 5.95 8.00 11.27
N ALA A 83 6.63 7.37 12.22
CA ALA A 83 6.03 6.85 13.44
C ALA A 83 6.02 7.85 14.61
N LEU A 84 6.79 8.95 14.51
CA LEU A 84 6.92 9.98 15.55
C LEU A 84 7.28 9.40 16.93
N ASN A 85 7.99 8.26 16.95
CA ASN A 85 8.28 7.48 18.16
C ASN A 85 9.77 7.50 18.54
N GLY A 86 10.59 8.31 17.86
CA GLY A 86 12.04 8.42 18.11
C GLY A 86 12.90 7.25 17.60
N GLN A 87 12.32 6.19 17.02
CA GLN A 87 13.09 5.07 16.50
C GLN A 87 13.79 5.43 15.18
N GLU A 88 15.12 5.40 15.18
CA GLU A 88 15.90 5.74 13.99
C GLU A 88 15.94 4.59 12.98
N GLU A 89 15.92 3.33 13.46
CA GLU A 89 15.98 2.15 12.60
C GLU A 89 14.86 2.17 11.57
N GLY A 90 15.21 1.94 10.31
CA GLY A 90 14.28 1.98 9.21
C GLY A 90 14.79 1.17 8.04
N PHE A 91 13.93 0.99 7.05
CA PHE A 91 14.30 0.31 5.83
C PHE A 91 15.31 1.14 5.03
N LYS A 92 16.18 0.46 4.28
CA LYS A 92 17.08 1.13 3.34
C LYS A 92 16.47 1.16 1.93
N LEU A 93 17.06 1.97 1.06
CA LEU A 93 16.68 2.00 -0.35
C LEU A 93 16.98 0.64 -0.97
N ALA A 94 16.02 0.11 -1.74
CA ALA A 94 16.13 -1.18 -2.39
C ALA A 94 17.30 -1.24 -3.38
N ASP A 95 18.12 -2.27 -3.23
CA ASP A 95 19.14 -2.70 -4.19
C ASP A 95 18.97 -4.21 -4.45
N LEU A 96 18.30 -4.54 -5.55
CA LEU A 96 18.05 -5.92 -5.97
C LEU A 96 19.34 -6.70 -6.29
N GLY A 97 20.50 -6.03 -6.43
CA GLY A 97 21.80 -6.67 -6.63
C GLY A 97 22.49 -7.08 -5.33
N SER A 98 22.28 -6.37 -4.21
CA SER A 98 22.95 -6.66 -2.92
C SER A 98 22.03 -7.11 -1.77
N ASP A 99 20.77 -6.66 -1.73
CA ASP A 99 19.84 -6.94 -0.62
C ASP A 99 19.40 -8.41 -0.49
N SER A 100 19.40 -8.93 0.74
CA SER A 100 18.88 -10.29 1.00
C SER A 100 17.35 -10.33 1.03
N TYR A 101 16.73 -9.22 1.39
CA TYR A 101 15.28 -9.09 1.55
C TYR A 101 14.77 -7.81 0.91
N ILE A 102 13.62 -7.90 0.26
CA ILE A 102 12.91 -6.74 -0.29
C ILE A 102 11.50 -6.68 0.30
N PHE A 103 11.18 -5.55 0.92
CA PHE A 103 9.83 -5.25 1.37
C PHE A 103 9.08 -4.52 0.25
N TYR A 104 8.00 -5.13 -0.20
CA TYR A 104 7.11 -4.60 -1.24
C TYR A 104 5.70 -4.46 -0.69
N ALA A 105 4.97 -3.43 -1.14
CA ALA A 105 3.55 -3.33 -0.96
C ALA A 105 2.90 -2.78 -2.23
N SER A 106 1.67 -3.17 -2.53
CA SER A 106 0.98 -2.68 -3.75
C SER A 106 0.77 -1.17 -3.80
N VAL A 107 0.88 -0.48 -2.65
CA VAL A 107 0.82 0.99 -2.55
C VAL A 107 2.13 1.68 -2.96
N MET A 108 3.21 0.92 -3.20
CA MET A 108 4.52 1.45 -3.56
C MET A 108 4.61 1.71 -5.06
N ASN A 109 4.58 2.99 -5.42
CA ASN A 109 4.60 3.43 -6.81
C ASN A 109 6.01 3.48 -7.40
N ASP A 110 7.05 3.42 -6.56
CA ASP A 110 8.43 3.74 -6.95
C ASP A 110 9.26 2.50 -7.39
N PHE A 111 8.67 1.30 -7.38
CA PHE A 111 9.29 0.14 -8.00
C PHE A 111 9.11 0.19 -9.53
N SER A 112 10.23 0.20 -10.25
CA SER A 112 10.20 0.09 -11.72
C SER A 112 9.54 -1.22 -12.16
N GLU A 113 9.06 -1.25 -13.41
CA GLU A 113 8.45 -2.47 -13.97
C GLU A 113 9.46 -3.62 -14.01
N GLU A 114 10.72 -3.35 -14.33
CA GLU A 114 11.79 -4.35 -14.39
C GLU A 114 12.11 -4.90 -13.00
N ALA A 115 12.21 -4.03 -12.00
CA ALA A 115 12.44 -4.44 -10.61
C ALA A 115 11.28 -5.31 -10.10
N ARG A 116 10.04 -4.91 -10.40
CA ARG A 116 8.85 -5.68 -10.01
C ARG A 116 8.79 -7.04 -10.71
N TYR A 117 9.03 -7.05 -12.02
CA TYR A 117 9.10 -8.29 -12.80
C TYR A 117 10.17 -9.23 -12.24
N GLU A 118 11.34 -8.70 -11.87
CA GLU A 118 12.39 -9.49 -11.24
C GLU A 118 11.95 -10.07 -9.89
N LEU A 119 11.35 -9.27 -9.01
CA LEU A 119 10.83 -9.76 -7.73
C LEU A 119 9.77 -10.86 -7.92
N GLU A 120 8.88 -10.70 -8.90
CA GLU A 120 7.81 -11.67 -9.15
C GLU A 120 8.28 -12.97 -9.80
N THR A 121 9.37 -12.94 -10.57
CA THR A 121 9.79 -14.10 -11.37
C THR A 121 11.06 -14.78 -10.88
N LYS A 122 11.94 -14.06 -10.18
CA LYS A 122 13.26 -14.56 -9.76
C LYS A 122 13.43 -14.67 -8.26
N TRP A 123 12.62 -13.96 -7.46
CA TRP A 123 12.73 -13.98 -6.00
C TRP A 123 11.72 -14.93 -5.37
N SER A 124 12.04 -15.40 -4.17
CA SER A 124 11.14 -16.23 -3.37
C SER A 124 10.29 -15.36 -2.45
N ILE A 125 9.05 -15.75 -2.21
CA ILE A 125 8.18 -15.12 -1.20
C ILE A 125 8.54 -15.73 0.16
N GLU A 126 9.16 -14.93 1.04
CA GLU A 126 9.41 -15.34 2.43
C GLU A 126 8.11 -15.30 3.22
N GLN A 127 7.34 -14.22 3.07
CA GLN A 127 6.04 -14.06 3.71
C GLN A 127 5.17 -13.05 2.93
N GLN A 128 3.86 -13.28 2.92
CA GLN A 128 2.89 -12.42 2.27
C GLN A 128 1.66 -12.18 3.16
N TRP A 129 1.10 -10.98 3.08
CA TRP A 129 -0.15 -10.59 3.72
C TRP A 129 -1.05 -9.86 2.71
N GLU A 130 -2.36 -10.12 2.76
CA GLU A 130 -3.33 -9.47 1.87
C GLU A 130 -4.58 -9.04 2.65
N SER A 131 -5.12 -7.86 2.32
CA SER A 131 -6.42 -7.39 2.81
C SER A 131 -7.00 -6.31 1.89
N PHE A 132 -8.28 -6.45 1.51
CA PHE A 132 -9.01 -5.48 0.69
C PHE A 132 -8.25 -5.01 -0.56
N GLY A 133 -7.63 -5.95 -1.30
CA GLY A 133 -6.91 -5.66 -2.52
C GLY A 133 -5.51 -5.06 -2.34
N ILE A 134 -5.09 -4.82 -1.09
CA ILE A 134 -3.72 -4.45 -0.75
C ILE A 134 -2.93 -5.68 -0.36
N GLU A 135 -1.72 -5.78 -0.89
CA GLU A 135 -0.76 -6.82 -0.56
C GLU A 135 0.51 -6.19 0.00
N VAL A 136 1.11 -6.88 0.97
CA VAL A 136 2.46 -6.64 1.48
C VAL A 136 3.22 -7.95 1.34
N ILE A 137 4.40 -7.90 0.75
CA ILE A 137 5.22 -9.07 0.44
C ILE A 137 6.63 -8.80 0.93
N LEU A 138 7.17 -9.75 1.69
CA LEU A 138 8.60 -9.84 1.96
C LEU A 138 9.20 -10.85 1.00
N TYR A 139 9.98 -10.36 0.05
CA TYR A 139 10.75 -11.19 -0.86
C TYR A 139 12.10 -11.53 -0.24
N LYS A 140 12.62 -12.71 -0.55
CA LYS A 140 13.96 -13.17 -0.20
C LYS A 140 14.70 -13.60 -1.43
N ARG A 141 15.96 -13.15 -1.53
CA ARG A 141 16.85 -13.51 -2.62
C ARG A 141 17.04 -15.03 -2.66
N PRO A 142 16.96 -15.68 -3.84
CA PRO A 142 17.16 -17.13 -3.98
C PRO A 142 18.56 -17.59 -3.57
#